data_AF-A0AAD8E3S6-F1
#
_entry.id   AF-A0AAD8E3S6-F1
#
_cell.length_a   1.000
_cell.length_b   1.000
_cell.length_c   1.000
_cell.angle_alpha   90.00
_cell.angle_beta   90.00
_cell.angle_gamma   90.00
#
_symmetry.space_group_name_H-M   'P 1'
#
loop_
_entity.id
_entity.type
_entity.pdbx_description
1 polymer ?
#
loop_
_entity_poly.entity_id
_entity_poly.type
_entity_poly.pdbx_seq_one_letter_code
_entity_poly.pdbx_strand_id
1 'polypeptide(L)'
;MEGECENKPPCEINLNIDKYRKLVKSYIDLHLYSAALFWADKVVSLSNGEAKDVYWLAQCMYLTKQYHRAAHLIRSRGLEKTHILCHYLAVRCLLEARELTEALQVLTNGEQEGILFRNCHNLDISTTDDMPNLTSSVLFLKGRVYEAMDNRGLAADFYRQALQCDVHCYEALKHLCSIRCSLIRKSVSYLIRYL
;
A
#
# COMPACT_ATOMS: atom_id res chain seq x y z
N MET A 1 -14.97 -61.15 -20.50
CA MET A 1 -15.63 -60.30 -19.49
C MET A 1 -14.55 -59.86 -18.54
N GLU A 2 -13.86 -58.78 -18.86
CA GLU A 2 -13.03 -58.04 -17.91
C GLU A 2 -13.40 -56.57 -18.11
N GLY A 3 -13.87 -55.95 -17.03
CA GLY A 3 -14.50 -54.63 -17.03
C GLY A 3 -13.46 -53.53 -17.15
N GLU A 4 -13.71 -52.59 -18.06
CA GLU A 4 -12.96 -51.35 -18.19
C GLU A 4 -13.24 -50.46 -16.98
N CYS A 5 -12.21 -50.18 -16.19
CA CYS A 5 -12.24 -49.13 -15.17
C CYS A 5 -12.27 -47.77 -15.88
N GLU A 6 -13.44 -47.12 -15.92
CA GLU A 6 -13.60 -45.73 -16.32
C GLU A 6 -12.73 -44.82 -15.42
N ASN A 7 -11.57 -44.40 -15.96
CA ASN A 7 -10.81 -43.28 -15.43
C ASN A 7 -11.58 -41.99 -15.69
N LYS A 8 -12.52 -41.66 -14.79
CA LYS A 8 -13.18 -40.36 -14.78
C LYS A 8 -12.11 -39.30 -14.53
N PRO A 9 -11.92 -38.29 -15.41
CA PRO A 9 -11.00 -37.21 -15.13
C PRO A 9 -11.40 -36.55 -13.80
N PRO A 10 -10.43 -36.16 -12.94
CA PRO A 10 -10.76 -35.46 -11.71
C PRO A 10 -11.63 -34.27 -12.07
N CYS A 11 -12.80 -34.17 -11.42
CA CYS A 11 -13.75 -33.10 -11.66
C CYS A 11 -12.98 -31.77 -11.70
N GLU A 12 -12.82 -31.19 -12.89
CA GLU A 12 -12.34 -29.84 -13.04
C GLU A 12 -13.40 -28.96 -12.38
N ILE A 13 -13.22 -28.71 -11.09
CA ILE A 13 -13.97 -27.68 -10.40
C ILE A 13 -13.53 -26.41 -11.09
N ASN A 14 -14.36 -25.95 -12.02
CA ASN A 14 -14.19 -24.68 -12.72
C ASN A 14 -14.46 -23.57 -11.69
N LEU A 15 -13.50 -23.44 -10.76
CA LEU A 15 -13.50 -22.49 -9.66
C LEU A 15 -13.33 -21.13 -10.31
N ASN A 16 -14.44 -20.41 -10.42
CA ASN A 16 -14.42 -19.05 -10.94
C ASN A 16 -13.70 -18.14 -9.93
N ILE A 17 -12.38 -17.96 -10.12
CA ILE A 17 -11.51 -17.14 -9.28
C ILE A 17 -12.06 -15.71 -9.17
N ASP A 18 -12.68 -15.19 -10.23
CA ASP A 18 -13.25 -13.83 -10.23
C ASP A 18 -14.43 -13.68 -9.26
N LYS A 19 -15.21 -14.75 -9.04
CA LYS A 19 -16.24 -14.78 -7.99
C LYS A 19 -15.61 -14.56 -6.62
N TYR A 20 -14.48 -15.22 -6.33
CA TYR A 20 -13.79 -15.08 -5.05
C TYR A 20 -13.08 -13.73 -4.91
N ARG A 21 -12.54 -13.17 -5.99
CA ARG A 21 -12.00 -11.80 -6.00
C ARG A 21 -13.08 -10.77 -5.62
N LYS A 22 -14.28 -10.88 -6.19
CA LYS A 22 -15.44 -10.04 -5.82
C LYS A 22 -15.89 -10.27 -4.37
N LEU A 23 -15.87 -11.52 -3.92
CA LEU A 23 -16.21 -11.88 -2.55
C LEU A 23 -15.24 -11.25 -1.53
N VAL A 24 -13.94 -11.30 -1.79
CA VAL A 24 -12.92 -10.66 -0.94
C VAL A 24 -13.16 -9.16 -0.83
N LYS A 25 -13.40 -8.48 -1.95
CA LYS A 25 -13.75 -7.04 -1.95
C LYS A 25 -14.99 -6.77 -1.11
N SER A 26 -16.04 -7.56 -1.27
CA SER A 26 -17.28 -7.43 -0.49
C SER A 26 -17.04 -7.59 1.02
N TYR A 27 -16.18 -8.53 1.44
CA TYR A 27 -15.81 -8.66 2.86
C TYR A 27 -15.02 -7.46 3.37
N ILE A 28 -14.15 -6.86 2.55
CA ILE A 28 -13.43 -5.63 2.90
C ILE A 28 -14.43 -4.48 3.10
N ASP A 29 -15.38 -4.30 2.16
CA ASP A 29 -16.40 -3.25 2.21
C ASP A 29 -17.31 -3.41 3.45
N LEU A 30 -17.61 -4.65 3.84
CA LEU A 30 -18.36 -4.98 5.06
C LEU A 30 -17.50 -4.99 6.34
N HIS A 31 -16.22 -4.63 6.26
CA HIS A 31 -15.29 -4.57 7.38
C HIS A 31 -15.05 -5.95 8.06
N LEU A 32 -15.32 -7.04 7.34
CA LEU A 32 -15.13 -8.43 7.79
C LEU A 32 -13.72 -8.93 7.46
N TYR A 33 -12.70 -8.26 8.03
CA TYR A 33 -11.31 -8.43 7.60
C TYR A 33 -10.73 -9.84 7.82
N SER A 34 -11.12 -10.54 8.87
CA SER A 34 -10.66 -11.93 9.11
C SER A 34 -11.17 -12.88 8.02
N ALA A 35 -12.42 -12.72 7.60
CA ALA A 35 -12.99 -13.48 6.49
C ALA A 35 -12.34 -13.11 5.15
N ALA A 36 -12.14 -11.80 4.92
CA ALA A 36 -11.44 -11.31 3.73
C ALA A 36 -10.03 -11.90 3.62
N LEU A 37 -9.26 -11.89 4.71
CA LEU A 37 -7.91 -12.44 4.77
C LEU A 37 -7.89 -13.94 4.44
N PHE A 38 -8.81 -14.72 5.03
CA PHE A 38 -8.91 -16.16 4.76
C PHE A 38 -9.20 -16.44 3.29
N TRP A 39 -10.19 -15.76 2.70
CA TRP A 39 -10.55 -15.99 1.31
C TRP A 39 -9.50 -15.45 0.34
N ALA A 40 -8.82 -14.34 0.66
CA ALA A 40 -7.72 -13.81 -0.15
C ALA A 40 -6.54 -14.79 -0.23
N ASP A 41 -6.22 -15.49 0.86
CA ASP A 41 -5.19 -16.55 0.87
C ASP A 41 -5.52 -17.68 -0.11
N LYS A 42 -6.81 -18.07 -0.18
CA LYS A 42 -7.29 -19.07 -1.15
C LYS A 42 -7.24 -18.55 -2.57
N VAL A 43 -7.61 -17.30 -2.81
CA VAL A 43 -7.51 -16.68 -4.15
C VAL A 43 -6.07 -16.69 -4.64
N VAL A 44 -5.10 -16.29 -3.81
CA VAL A 44 -3.67 -16.31 -4.18
C VAL A 44 -3.19 -17.72 -4.49
N SER A 45 -3.62 -18.71 -3.73
CA SER A 45 -3.27 -20.12 -3.98
C SER A 45 -3.85 -20.62 -5.31
N LEU A 46 -5.09 -20.24 -5.62
CA LEU A 46 -5.79 -20.63 -6.85
C LEU A 46 -5.27 -19.91 -8.10
N SER A 47 -4.83 -18.66 -7.96
CA SER A 47 -4.27 -17.86 -9.07
C SER A 47 -2.77 -18.07 -9.28
N ASN A 48 -2.17 -19.01 -8.55
CA ASN A 48 -0.74 -19.31 -8.60
C ASN A 48 0.15 -18.08 -8.33
N GLY A 49 -0.28 -17.22 -7.40
CA GLY A 49 0.50 -16.06 -6.97
C GLY A 49 0.43 -14.83 -7.88
N GLU A 50 -0.66 -14.63 -8.62
CA GLU A 50 -0.86 -13.42 -9.45
C GLU A 50 -0.69 -12.14 -8.62
N ALA A 51 0.03 -11.14 -9.13
CA ALA A 51 0.42 -9.93 -8.39
C ALA A 51 -0.78 -9.18 -7.79
N LYS A 52 -1.92 -9.14 -8.50
CA LYS A 52 -3.14 -8.46 -8.03
C LYS A 52 -3.77 -9.15 -6.82
N ASP A 53 -3.73 -10.47 -6.80
CA ASP A 53 -4.29 -11.25 -5.70
C ASP A 53 -3.35 -11.20 -4.49
N VAL A 54 -2.03 -11.21 -4.72
CA VAL A 54 -1.03 -10.98 -3.68
C VAL A 54 -1.20 -9.60 -3.04
N TYR A 55 -1.46 -8.57 -3.85
CA TYR A 55 -1.77 -7.23 -3.35
C TYR A 55 -3.01 -7.24 -2.44
N TRP A 56 -4.12 -7.87 -2.86
CA TRP A 56 -5.34 -7.93 -2.03
C TRP A 56 -5.14 -8.73 -0.73
N LEU A 57 -4.33 -9.79 -0.77
CA LEU A 57 -3.94 -10.51 0.44
C LEU A 57 -3.12 -9.62 1.37
N ALA A 58 -2.13 -8.89 0.86
CA ALA A 58 -1.35 -7.92 1.63
C ALA A 58 -2.23 -6.80 2.19
N GLN A 59 -3.22 -6.32 1.43
CA GLN A 59 -4.18 -5.32 1.87
C GLN A 59 -5.02 -5.84 3.05
N CYS A 60 -5.49 -7.10 3.01
CA CYS A 60 -6.17 -7.72 4.13
C CYS A 60 -5.26 -7.86 5.37
N MET A 61 -3.99 -8.20 5.17
CA MET A 61 -3.00 -8.23 6.26
C MET A 61 -2.79 -6.84 6.88
N TYR A 62 -2.72 -5.79 6.06
CA TYR A 62 -2.64 -4.40 6.53
C TYR A 62 -3.87 -4.01 7.36
N LEU A 63 -5.08 -4.31 6.88
CA LEU A 63 -6.34 -4.01 7.58
C LEU A 63 -6.48 -4.76 8.91
N THR A 64 -5.85 -5.93 9.02
CA THR A 64 -5.75 -6.71 10.27
C THR A 64 -4.52 -6.35 11.11
N LYS A 65 -3.82 -5.25 10.80
CA LYS A 65 -2.62 -4.74 11.50
C LYS A 65 -1.40 -5.67 11.51
N GLN A 66 -1.32 -6.59 10.56
CA GLN A 66 -0.19 -7.52 10.40
C GLN A 66 0.86 -6.91 9.44
N TYR A 67 1.40 -5.75 9.81
CA TYR A 67 2.21 -4.93 8.90
C TYR A 67 3.49 -5.59 8.40
N HIS A 68 4.28 -6.24 9.27
CA HIS A 68 5.49 -6.94 8.85
C HIS A 68 5.19 -8.10 7.89
N ARG A 69 4.11 -8.86 8.13
CA ARG A 69 3.69 -9.94 7.24
C ARG A 69 3.30 -9.41 5.87
N ALA A 70 2.53 -8.32 5.83
CA ALA A 70 2.13 -7.66 4.58
C ALA A 70 3.34 -7.16 3.78
N ALA A 71 4.26 -6.43 4.44
CA ALA A 71 5.48 -5.93 3.82
C ALA A 71 6.37 -7.06 3.28
N HIS A 72 6.56 -8.12 4.07
CA HIS A 72 7.35 -9.29 3.67
C HIS A 72 6.71 -10.05 2.50
N LEU A 73 5.38 -10.20 2.48
CA LEU A 73 4.65 -10.87 1.41
C LEU A 73 4.86 -10.20 0.05
N ILE A 74 4.89 -8.86 0.04
CA ILE A 74 5.14 -8.06 -1.17
C ILE A 74 6.63 -8.16 -1.57
N ARG A 75 7.53 -7.90 -0.61
CA ARG A 75 8.98 -7.80 -0.84
C ARG A 75 9.64 -9.12 -1.21
N SER A 76 9.20 -10.23 -0.63
CA SER A 76 9.74 -11.56 -0.96
C SER A 76 9.48 -11.97 -2.41
N ARG A 77 8.50 -11.34 -3.07
CA ARG A 77 8.18 -11.54 -4.48
C ARG A 77 8.66 -10.41 -5.40
N GLY A 78 9.36 -9.40 -4.86
CA GLY A 78 9.86 -8.25 -5.61
C GLY A 78 8.79 -7.35 -6.23
N LEU A 79 7.54 -7.43 -5.76
CA LEU A 79 6.41 -6.70 -6.36
C LEU A 79 6.47 -5.20 -6.08
N GLU A 80 7.18 -4.78 -5.02
CA GLU A 80 7.44 -3.37 -4.70
C GLU A 80 8.32 -2.67 -5.72
N LYS A 81 9.00 -3.43 -6.58
CA LYS A 81 9.89 -2.92 -7.64
C LYS A 81 9.19 -2.76 -8.99
N THR A 82 8.07 -3.46 -9.16
CA THR A 82 7.38 -3.56 -10.46
C THR A 82 6.02 -2.87 -10.46
N HIS A 83 5.30 -2.89 -9.33
CA HIS A 83 3.95 -2.33 -9.22
C HIS A 83 3.90 -1.21 -8.18
N ILE A 84 3.48 -0.03 -8.61
CA ILE A 84 3.40 1.16 -7.75
C ILE A 84 2.43 0.99 -6.56
N LEU A 85 1.34 0.23 -6.72
CA LEU A 85 0.41 -0.09 -5.63
C LEU A 85 1.06 -0.96 -4.55
N CYS A 86 1.83 -1.97 -4.98
CA CYS A 86 2.58 -2.83 -4.08
C CYS A 86 3.71 -2.05 -3.39
N HIS A 87 4.40 -1.19 -4.14
CA HIS A 87 5.40 -0.27 -3.60
C HIS A 87 4.80 0.59 -2.48
N TYR A 88 3.72 1.30 -2.80
CA TYR A 88 2.99 2.15 -1.86
C TYR A 88 2.57 1.36 -0.61
N LEU A 89 1.94 0.19 -0.76
CA LEU A 89 1.47 -0.61 0.37
C LEU A 89 2.62 -1.14 1.23
N ALA A 90 3.73 -1.57 0.62
CA ALA A 90 4.91 -2.01 1.35
C ALA A 90 5.51 -0.90 2.22
N VAL A 91 5.70 0.30 1.65
CA VAL A 91 6.18 1.48 2.40
C VAL A 91 5.21 1.83 3.53
N ARG A 92 3.90 1.81 3.24
CA ARG A 92 2.87 2.11 4.24
C ARG A 92 2.89 1.11 5.40
N CYS A 93 3.09 -0.18 5.13
CA CYS A 93 3.26 -1.19 6.16
C CYS A 93 4.50 -0.93 7.03
N LEU A 94 5.65 -0.65 6.41
CA LEU A 94 6.90 -0.38 7.13
C LEU A 94 6.79 0.87 8.02
N LEU A 95 6.12 1.92 7.53
CA LEU A 95 5.86 3.14 8.29
C LEU A 95 5.00 2.85 9.54
N GLU A 96 3.91 2.10 9.41
CA GLU A 96 3.05 1.72 10.55
C GLU A 96 3.77 0.77 11.52
N ALA A 97 4.68 -0.06 11.01
CA ALA A 97 5.55 -0.92 11.80
C ALA A 97 6.72 -0.17 12.49
N ARG A 98 6.89 1.15 12.23
CA ARG A 98 8.00 1.98 12.71
C ARG A 98 9.40 1.56 12.20
N GLU A 99 9.46 0.81 11.12
CA GLU A 99 10.70 0.44 10.42
C GLU A 99 11.09 1.55 9.42
N LEU A 100 11.47 2.72 9.95
CA LEU A 100 11.64 3.94 9.16
C LEU A 100 12.80 3.85 8.16
N THR A 101 13.92 3.22 8.56
CA THR A 101 15.10 3.05 7.72
C THR A 101 14.80 2.17 6.52
N GLU A 102 14.11 1.05 6.73
CA GLU A 102 13.67 0.17 5.65
C GLU A 102 12.66 0.87 4.74
N ALA A 103 11.71 1.62 5.29
CA ALA A 103 10.74 2.37 4.51
C ALA A 103 11.44 3.37 3.57
N LEU A 104 12.45 4.10 4.07
CA LEU A 104 13.23 5.04 3.28
C LEU A 104 14.06 4.34 2.19
N GLN A 105 14.62 3.18 2.49
CA GLN A 105 15.36 2.37 1.52
C GLN A 105 14.45 1.92 0.38
N VAL A 106 13.25 1.40 0.69
CA VAL A 106 12.28 0.98 -0.33
C VAL A 106 11.88 2.17 -1.22
N LEU A 107 11.57 3.33 -0.63
CA LEU A 107 11.26 4.56 -1.37
C LEU A 107 12.38 4.97 -2.31
N THR A 108 13.62 5.00 -1.83
CA THR A 108 14.80 5.40 -2.62
C THR A 108 15.04 4.45 -3.78
N ASN A 109 14.90 3.15 -3.55
CA ASN A 109 15.06 2.15 -4.61
C ASN A 109 13.97 2.33 -5.68
N GLY A 110 12.71 2.57 -5.30
CA GLY A 110 11.63 2.78 -6.25
C GLY A 110 11.79 4.04 -7.11
N GLU A 111 12.44 5.08 -6.58
CA GLU A 111 12.80 6.28 -7.35
C GLU A 111 13.88 5.98 -8.41
N GLN A 112 14.92 5.23 -8.04
CA GLN A 112 16.00 4.83 -8.95
C GLN A 112 15.50 3.87 -10.04
N GLU A 113 14.59 2.98 -9.68
CA GLU A 113 13.91 2.06 -10.61
C GLU A 113 12.84 2.78 -11.44
N GLY A 114 12.58 4.08 -11.20
CA GLY A 114 11.67 4.91 -11.98
C GLY A 114 10.20 4.53 -11.83
N ILE A 115 9.81 3.84 -10.75
CA ILE A 115 8.43 3.34 -10.51
C ILE A 115 7.41 4.48 -10.51
N LEU A 116 7.81 5.67 -10.04
CA LEU A 116 6.96 6.86 -9.96
C LEU A 116 6.68 7.53 -11.31
N PHE A 117 7.53 7.27 -12.31
CA PHE A 117 7.46 7.90 -13.65
C PHE A 117 6.96 6.93 -14.72
N ARG A 118 7.05 5.64 -14.44
CA ARG A 118 6.52 4.58 -15.28
C ARG A 118 5.02 4.49 -14.95
N ASN A 119 4.13 4.71 -15.92
CA ASN A 119 2.71 4.33 -15.85
C ASN A 119 2.54 2.79 -15.77
N CYS A 120 3.35 2.13 -14.97
CA CYS A 120 3.70 0.73 -15.08
C CYS A 120 2.72 -0.10 -14.23
N HIS A 121 1.83 -0.76 -14.97
CA HIS A 121 0.98 -1.84 -14.51
C HIS A 121 0.19 -1.51 -13.25
N ASN A 122 -0.84 -0.68 -13.44
CA ASN A 122 -2.06 -0.81 -12.65
C ASN A 122 -2.43 -2.30 -12.70
N LEU A 123 -2.31 -2.97 -11.55
CA LEU A 123 -3.04 -4.20 -11.32
C LEU A 123 -4.49 -3.82 -11.70
N ASP A 124 -5.15 -4.51 -12.64
CA ASP A 124 -6.53 -4.23 -13.10
C ASP A 124 -7.54 -4.33 -11.93
N ILE A 125 -7.39 -3.44 -10.97
CA ILE A 125 -8.12 -3.34 -9.73
C ILE A 125 -9.22 -2.34 -10.04
N SER A 126 -10.22 -2.79 -10.80
CA SER A 126 -11.50 -2.09 -11.07
C SER A 126 -11.42 -0.59 -10.79
N THR A 127 -10.57 0.09 -11.55
CA THR A 127 -10.22 1.49 -11.31
C THR A 127 -11.36 2.30 -11.88
N THR A 128 -12.20 2.85 -11.01
CA THR A 128 -13.03 3.99 -11.39
C THR A 128 -12.10 5.15 -11.74
N ASP A 129 -12.51 6.02 -12.65
CA ASP A 129 -11.73 7.19 -13.10
C ASP A 129 -11.32 8.14 -11.94
N ASP A 130 -11.90 7.94 -10.75
CA ASP A 130 -11.68 8.72 -9.52
C ASP A 130 -10.49 8.27 -8.65
N MET A 131 -9.58 7.40 -9.13
CA MET A 131 -8.46 6.98 -8.29
C MET A 131 -7.47 8.12 -8.00
N PRO A 132 -7.09 8.32 -6.72
CA PRO A 132 -6.15 9.37 -6.35
C PRO A 132 -4.78 9.14 -6.99
N ASN A 133 -4.03 10.21 -7.22
CA ASN A 133 -2.74 10.11 -7.87
C ASN A 133 -1.77 9.30 -6.97
N LEU A 134 -1.33 8.14 -7.46
CA LEU A 134 -0.44 7.27 -6.70
C LEU A 134 0.94 7.89 -6.45
N THR A 135 1.44 8.70 -7.38
CA THR A 135 2.70 9.43 -7.19
C THR A 135 2.55 10.43 -6.03
N SER A 136 1.44 11.16 -5.96
CA SER A 136 1.12 12.02 -4.80
C SER A 136 1.09 11.21 -3.50
N SER A 137 0.45 10.04 -3.51
CA SER A 137 0.34 9.15 -2.35
C SER A 137 1.70 8.64 -1.86
N VAL A 138 2.62 8.31 -2.76
CA VAL A 138 3.99 7.88 -2.40
C VAL A 138 4.81 9.07 -1.87
N LEU A 139 4.72 10.25 -2.49
CA LEU A 139 5.38 11.47 -1.99
C LEU A 139 4.89 11.83 -0.58
N PHE A 140 3.59 11.69 -0.33
CA PHE A 140 3.04 11.86 1.02
C PHE A 140 3.65 10.86 2.02
N LEU A 141 3.77 9.57 1.66
CA LEU A 141 4.44 8.59 2.54
C LEU A 141 5.91 8.94 2.78
N LYS A 142 6.63 9.45 1.77
CA LYS A 142 8.01 9.93 1.95
C LYS A 142 8.08 11.08 2.95
N GLY A 143 7.16 12.04 2.87
CA GLY A 143 7.02 13.10 3.86
C GLY A 143 6.76 12.56 5.27
N ARG A 144 5.87 11.57 5.41
CA ARG A 144 5.56 10.90 6.67
C ARG A 144 6.75 10.17 7.29
N VAL A 145 7.56 9.50 6.47
CA VAL A 145 8.79 8.84 6.91
C VAL A 145 9.78 9.88 7.46
N TYR A 146 10.03 10.97 6.72
CA TYR A 146 10.92 12.04 7.21
C TYR A 146 10.38 12.74 8.46
N GLU A 147 9.07 12.95 8.57
CA GLU A 147 8.45 13.52 9.77
C GLU A 147 8.66 12.59 10.97
N ALA A 148 8.49 11.28 10.79
CA ALA A 148 8.75 10.28 11.82
C ALA A 148 10.24 10.17 12.20
N MET A 149 11.15 10.53 11.29
CA MET A 149 12.59 10.67 11.54
C MET A 149 12.97 12.07 12.09
N ASP A 150 11.99 12.87 12.53
CA ASP A 150 12.15 14.25 13.02
C ASP A 150 12.71 15.27 12.01
N ASN A 151 12.85 14.90 10.73
CA ASN A 151 13.25 15.82 9.66
C ASN A 151 12.03 16.56 9.07
N ARG A 152 11.46 17.45 9.90
CA ARG A 152 10.23 18.20 9.55
C ARG A 152 10.40 19.14 8.34
N GLY A 153 11.63 19.59 8.06
CA GLY A 153 11.93 20.42 6.89
C GLY A 153 11.70 19.66 5.60
N LEU A 154 12.42 18.55 5.42
CA LEU A 154 12.24 17.67 4.26
C LEU A 154 10.81 17.10 4.19
N ALA A 155 10.21 16.75 5.33
CA ALA A 155 8.83 16.30 5.37
C ALA A 155 7.87 17.31 4.74
N ALA A 156 7.98 18.60 5.10
CA ALA A 156 7.17 19.66 4.54
C ALA A 156 7.41 19.82 3.03
N ASP A 157 8.64 19.68 2.55
CA ASP A 157 8.94 19.76 1.12
C ASP A 157 8.25 18.64 0.33
N PHE A 158 8.26 17.41 0.84
CA PHE A 158 7.56 16.29 0.21
C PHE A 158 6.04 16.41 0.29
N TYR A 159 5.48 16.95 1.38
CA TYR A 159 4.05 17.23 1.44
C TYR A 159 3.60 18.29 0.43
N ARG A 160 4.44 19.31 0.16
CA ARG A 160 4.14 20.29 -0.90
C ARG A 160 4.19 19.65 -2.29
N GLN A 161 5.19 18.79 -2.54
CA GLN A 161 5.26 18.05 -3.81
C GLN A 161 4.04 17.13 -4.00
N ALA A 162 3.60 16.44 -2.94
CA ALA A 162 2.39 15.63 -2.99
C ALA A 162 1.15 16.45 -3.41
N LEU A 163 0.98 17.65 -2.85
CA LEU A 163 -0.12 18.56 -3.23
C LEU A 163 0.00 19.13 -4.64
N GLN A 164 1.23 19.30 -5.15
CA GLN A 164 1.45 19.71 -6.54
C GLN A 164 1.05 18.60 -7.52
N CYS A 165 1.24 17.33 -7.15
CA CYS A 165 0.80 16.19 -7.94
C CYS A 165 -0.72 15.94 -7.84
N ASP A 166 -1.33 16.24 -6.69
CA ASP A 166 -2.75 16.04 -6.44
C ASP A 166 -3.28 17.05 -5.42
N VAL A 167 -4.12 17.97 -5.91
CA VAL A 167 -4.76 19.00 -5.07
C VAL A 167 -5.71 18.39 -4.02
N HIS A 168 -6.19 17.16 -4.24
CA HIS A 168 -7.09 16.46 -3.34
C HIS A 168 -6.36 15.70 -2.22
N CYS A 169 -5.02 15.76 -2.15
CA CYS A 169 -4.24 15.13 -1.08
C CYS A 169 -4.42 15.85 0.28
N TYR A 170 -5.60 15.71 0.86
CA TYR A 170 -6.00 16.35 2.13
C TYR A 170 -5.04 16.04 3.28
N GLU A 171 -4.55 14.80 3.35
CA GLU A 171 -3.62 14.39 4.41
C GLU A 171 -2.30 15.18 4.35
N ALA A 172 -1.74 15.42 3.17
CA ALA A 172 -0.55 16.25 3.01
C ALA A 172 -0.80 17.70 3.47
N LEU A 173 -1.95 18.27 3.10
CA LEU A 173 -2.36 19.60 3.54
C LEU A 173 -2.47 19.69 5.07
N LYS A 174 -3.13 18.72 5.69
CA LYS A 174 -3.32 18.63 7.15
C LYS A 174 -1.98 18.58 7.89
N HIS A 175 -1.04 17.74 7.43
CA HIS A 175 0.29 17.66 8.01
C HIS A 175 1.09 18.96 7.85
N LEU A 176 1.01 19.64 6.70
CA LEU A 176 1.66 20.94 6.49
C LEU A 176 1.14 22.02 7.44
N CYS A 177 -0.17 22.12 7.63
CA CYS A 177 -0.78 23.03 8.59
C CYS A 177 -0.26 22.76 10.01
N SER A 178 -0.22 21.49 10.43
CA SER A 178 0.30 21.07 11.73
C SER A 178 1.77 21.51 11.94
N ILE A 179 2.65 21.25 10.96
CA ILE A 179 4.06 21.64 11.01
C ILE A 179 4.19 23.16 11.19
N ARG A 180 3.48 23.96 10.40
CA ARG A 180 3.55 25.43 10.48
C ARG A 180 3.03 25.96 11.81
N CYS A 181 1.94 25.41 12.34
CA CYS A 181 1.44 25.78 13.67
C CYS A 181 2.46 25.47 14.79
N SER A 182 3.17 24.34 14.69
CA SER A 182 4.18 23.96 15.67
C SER A 182 5.39 24.91 15.68
N LEU A 183 5.81 25.39 14.50
CA LEU A 183 6.91 26.34 14.36
C LEU A 183 6.55 27.70 14.99
N ILE A 184 5.37 28.22 14.71
CA ILE A 184 4.90 29.51 15.28
C ILE A 184 4.85 29.43 16.81
N ARG A 185 4.33 28.35 17.38
CA ARG A 185 4.29 28.16 18.85
C ARG A 185 5.68 28.10 19.46
N LYS A 186 6.64 27.42 18.82
CA LYS A 186 8.04 27.38 19.29
C LYS A 186 8.69 28.77 19.23
N SER A 187 8.50 29.53 18.15
CA SER A 187 9.03 30.89 18.02
C SER A 187 8.47 31.83 19.09
N VAL A 188 7.16 31.77 19.35
CA VAL A 188 6.53 32.57 20.41
C VAL A 188 7.00 32.14 21.81
N SER A 189 7.09 30.83 22.08
CA SER A 189 7.63 30.33 23.35
C SER A 189 9.10 30.67 23.55
N TYR A 190 9.90 30.73 22.49
CA TYR A 190 11.28 31.19 22.56
C TYR A 190 11.30 32.66 22.95
N LEU A 191 10.56 33.53 22.24
CA LEU A 191 10.48 34.96 22.56
C LEU A 191 10.02 35.24 24.01
N ILE A 192 9.03 34.51 24.52
CA ILE A 192 8.54 34.67 25.91
C ILE A 192 9.60 34.26 26.96
N ARG A 193 10.53 33.34 26.64
CA ARG A 193 11.61 32.95 27.58
C ARG A 193 12.74 33.98 27.67
N TYR A 194 12.84 34.90 26.71
CA TYR A 194 13.87 35.94 26.67
C TYR A 194 13.30 37.34 26.99
N LEU A 195 12.04 37.41 27.43
CA LEU A 195 11.40 38.59 28.03
C LEU A 195 11.20 38.33 29.53
#